data_AF-A0A929PI44-F1
#
_entry.id   AF-A0A929PI44-F1
#
_cell.length_a   1.000
_cell.length_b   1.000
_cell.length_c   1.000
_cell.angle_alpha   90.00
_cell.angle_beta   90.00
_cell.angle_gamma   90.00
#
_symmetry.space_group_name_H-M   'P 1'
#
loop_
_entity.id
_entity.type
_entity.pdbx_description
1 polymer ?
#
loop_
_entity_poly.entity_id
_entity_poly.type
_entity_poly.pdbx_seq_one_letter_code
_entity_poly.pdbx_strand_id
1 'polypeptide(L)'
;AEDGPPPQKEVFVDGHSYGAITNFKGDKSKLEYLDYTTLTLAYHLMSPQRDLILNPGSGSQILAALYHSSTHIQGVESHPDIVKILRGPLRSFSQNIYNQQPHITVDIASPREFIASGLSKYDLIQLGLIGSWGGMEGGIYATGENYIYTIEAFQEYFEHLKPQGILSASAWLSSPPRTFLKLLALSIETLDTKVGGDISRSIVAIRSWATGTVLIKKGEFSFAELINIKDFCKKRAFDVVYYPGIDQGEINQYSILEKPVYYESIYNMLRRDTRDKFYEHYVFNIKPPTDDKPYFFHFFRLSALFYLLKTLGREWIPFVEWGYVILWGTLIQALIVAPLFIFLPLIFIRNKERLSSLEKGKIFSYFSLLGLAFMFIEMCYIQKFIFLLTHPIFALALVLFTLMFFSGIGSLLSSRISKKNRWIPFIGILFFSCIYVIFLDGLLKIFLPFPFLLKCIVVVILLAPLALFMGMPFPIGLQIVSDKVSSYIPWVWGINGVASVIAPVLGSLLSVCLGFRIVIGISLLLYGVAGWIIHRTVKV
;
A
#
# COMPACT_ATOMS: atom_id res chain seq x y z
N ALA A 1 -11.41 -39.95 20.39
CA ALA A 1 -11.29 -39.62 18.95
C ALA A 1 -10.16 -38.61 18.83
N GLU A 2 -9.58 -38.38 17.66
CA GLU A 2 -8.60 -37.29 17.50
C GLU A 2 -9.33 -35.95 17.70
N ASP A 3 -9.39 -35.45 18.94
CA ASP A 3 -10.17 -34.27 19.37
C ASP A 3 -9.52 -32.92 18.95
N GLY A 4 -8.80 -32.91 17.82
CA GLY A 4 -8.08 -31.76 17.30
C GLY A 4 -8.58 -31.30 15.93
N PRO A 5 -8.11 -30.14 15.44
CA PRO A 5 -8.38 -29.74 14.06
C PRO A 5 -7.91 -30.83 13.08
N PRO A 6 -8.63 -31.02 11.95
CA PRO A 6 -8.25 -31.99 10.93
C PRO A 6 -6.82 -31.78 10.43
N PRO A 7 -6.15 -32.80 9.85
CA PRO A 7 -4.76 -32.68 9.40
C PRO A 7 -4.54 -31.48 8.48
N GLN A 8 -3.49 -30.70 8.77
CA GLN A 8 -3.17 -29.48 8.03
C GLN A 8 -1.75 -29.50 7.43
N LYS A 9 -1.55 -28.74 6.36
CA LYS A 9 -0.25 -28.42 5.78
C LYS A 9 -0.07 -26.91 5.74
N GLU A 10 0.94 -26.40 6.45
CA GLU A 10 1.27 -25.00 6.43
C GLU A 10 1.93 -24.61 5.10
N VAL A 11 1.50 -23.49 4.52
CA VAL A 11 2.12 -22.91 3.33
C VAL A 11 2.97 -21.74 3.75
N PHE A 12 4.21 -21.70 3.26
CA PHE A 12 5.12 -20.58 3.48
C PHE A 12 5.42 -19.88 2.14
N VAL A 13 5.40 -18.56 2.16
CA VAL A 13 5.84 -17.70 1.06
C VAL A 13 6.94 -16.80 1.61
N ASP A 14 8.13 -16.85 1.04
CA ASP A 14 9.32 -16.09 1.47
C ASP A 14 9.61 -16.22 2.99
N GLY A 15 9.39 -17.42 3.54
CA GLY A 15 9.61 -17.72 4.96
C GLY A 15 8.47 -17.29 5.90
N HIS A 16 7.42 -16.66 5.39
CA HIS A 16 6.26 -16.26 6.18
C HIS A 16 5.10 -17.25 6.01
N SER A 17 4.40 -17.52 7.12
CA SER A 17 3.15 -18.29 7.11
C SER A 17 2.12 -17.58 6.23
N TYR A 18 1.65 -18.31 5.22
CA TYR A 18 0.59 -17.93 4.29
C TYR A 18 -0.74 -18.63 4.65
N GLY A 19 -0.67 -19.59 5.58
CA GLY A 19 -1.81 -20.27 6.19
C GLY A 19 -1.85 -21.77 5.93
N ALA A 20 -2.74 -22.43 6.66
CA ALA A 20 -2.85 -23.87 6.71
C ALA A 20 -3.89 -24.41 5.71
N ILE A 21 -3.44 -25.27 4.79
CA ILE A 21 -4.33 -26.07 3.94
C ILE A 21 -4.90 -27.18 4.81
N THR A 22 -6.21 -27.31 4.87
CA THR A 22 -6.89 -28.23 5.80
C THR A 22 -7.51 -29.41 5.06
N ASN A 23 -7.26 -30.63 5.55
CA ASN A 23 -7.86 -31.85 5.02
C ASN A 23 -9.01 -32.34 5.92
N PHE A 24 -10.21 -31.85 5.63
CA PHE A 24 -11.43 -32.23 6.35
C PHE A 24 -12.05 -33.56 5.87
N LYS A 25 -11.42 -34.27 4.91
CA LYS A 25 -11.89 -35.55 4.35
C LYS A 25 -13.36 -35.55 3.86
N GLY A 26 -13.88 -34.40 3.45
CA GLY A 26 -15.28 -34.23 3.02
C GLY A 26 -16.29 -34.09 4.15
N ASP A 27 -15.87 -34.24 5.41
CA ASP A 27 -16.73 -34.17 6.59
C ASP A 27 -16.77 -32.73 7.13
N LYS A 28 -17.91 -32.05 6.91
CA LYS A 28 -18.11 -30.67 7.37
C LYS A 28 -18.08 -30.53 8.88
N SER A 29 -18.41 -31.58 9.66
CA SER A 29 -18.37 -31.49 11.13
C SER A 29 -16.97 -31.20 11.65
N LYS A 30 -15.92 -31.64 10.93
CA LYS A 30 -14.52 -31.36 11.25
C LYS A 30 -14.10 -29.90 11.08
N LEU A 31 -14.95 -29.08 10.46
CA LEU A 31 -14.72 -27.66 10.27
C LEU A 31 -15.34 -26.82 11.40
N GLU A 32 -15.97 -27.44 12.40
CA GLU A 32 -16.61 -26.76 13.54
C GLU A 32 -15.66 -25.81 14.27
N TYR A 33 -14.36 -26.12 14.34
CA TYR A 33 -13.38 -25.23 14.97
C TYR A 33 -13.30 -23.84 14.30
N LEU A 34 -13.61 -23.73 13.00
CA LEU A 34 -13.63 -22.44 12.30
C LEU A 34 -14.76 -21.54 12.84
N ASP A 35 -15.83 -22.13 13.33
CA ASP A 35 -16.93 -21.40 13.96
C ASP A 35 -16.47 -20.64 15.21
N TYR A 36 -15.42 -21.12 15.88
CA TYR A 36 -14.79 -20.51 17.05
C TYR A 36 -13.71 -19.48 16.69
N THR A 37 -13.87 -18.76 15.58
CA THR A 37 -12.98 -17.68 15.16
C THR A 37 -13.76 -16.38 15.03
N THR A 38 -13.10 -15.22 15.19
CA THR A 38 -13.82 -13.93 15.10
C THR A 38 -14.32 -13.63 13.68
N LEU A 39 -13.67 -14.20 12.66
CA LEU A 39 -13.99 -13.96 11.24
C LEU A 39 -15.37 -14.50 10.83
N THR A 40 -15.91 -15.48 11.54
CA THR A 40 -17.19 -16.12 11.19
C THR A 40 -18.42 -15.35 11.68
N LEU A 41 -18.24 -14.25 12.43
CA LEU A 41 -19.36 -13.47 12.97
C LEU A 41 -20.41 -13.13 11.91
N ALA A 42 -19.99 -12.74 10.70
CA ALA A 42 -20.91 -12.37 9.62
C ALA A 42 -21.89 -13.50 9.24
N TYR A 43 -21.45 -14.77 9.30
CA TYR A 43 -22.31 -15.92 9.00
C TYR A 43 -23.36 -16.20 10.08
N HIS A 44 -23.19 -15.66 11.30
CA HIS A 44 -24.20 -15.72 12.37
C HIS A 44 -25.24 -14.59 12.26
N LEU A 45 -25.00 -13.61 11.38
CA LEU A 45 -25.92 -12.51 11.12
C LEU A 45 -26.71 -12.72 9.83
N MET A 46 -26.14 -13.43 8.87
CA MET A 46 -26.78 -13.73 7.59
C MET A 46 -26.30 -15.05 7.00
N SER A 47 -27.13 -15.65 6.14
CA SER A 47 -26.76 -16.77 5.27
C SER A 47 -26.53 -16.25 3.84
N PRO A 48 -25.28 -15.95 3.44
CA PRO A 48 -25.02 -15.27 2.18
C PRO A 48 -25.30 -16.19 0.98
N GLN A 49 -26.06 -15.69 0.01
CA GLN A 49 -26.24 -16.39 -1.27
C GLN A 49 -25.03 -16.20 -2.19
N ARG A 50 -24.40 -15.01 -2.12
CA ARG A 50 -23.15 -14.67 -2.80
C ARG A 50 -22.15 -14.14 -1.80
N ASP A 51 -21.09 -14.90 -1.58
CA ASP A 51 -19.99 -14.57 -0.69
C ASP A 51 -18.71 -14.35 -1.50
N LEU A 52 -18.09 -13.18 -1.36
CA LEU A 52 -16.83 -12.85 -1.99
C LEU A 52 -15.71 -12.85 -0.95
N ILE A 53 -14.71 -13.71 -1.15
CA ILE A 53 -13.56 -13.84 -0.28
C ILE A 53 -12.32 -13.32 -1.03
N LEU A 54 -11.76 -12.22 -0.53
CA LEU A 54 -10.57 -11.58 -1.09
C LEU A 54 -9.32 -12.19 -0.46
N ASN A 55 -8.43 -12.72 -1.31
CA ASN A 55 -7.22 -13.47 -0.95
C ASN A 55 -7.50 -14.63 0.03
N PRO A 56 -8.25 -15.67 -0.39
CA PRO A 56 -8.56 -16.82 0.44
C PRO A 56 -7.33 -17.67 0.81
N GLY A 57 -6.19 -17.49 0.13
CA GLY A 57 -4.90 -18.07 0.47
C GLY A 57 -4.92 -19.59 0.49
N SER A 58 -4.73 -20.18 1.66
CA SER A 58 -4.79 -21.64 1.89
C SER A 58 -6.21 -22.21 1.95
N GLY A 59 -7.25 -21.36 1.89
CA GLY A 59 -8.65 -21.75 1.78
C GLY A 59 -9.42 -21.82 3.09
N SER A 60 -8.86 -21.38 4.22
CA SER A 60 -9.54 -21.44 5.53
C SER A 60 -10.87 -20.67 5.56
N GLN A 61 -10.93 -19.49 4.92
CA GLN A 61 -12.16 -18.70 4.80
C GLN A 61 -13.18 -19.36 3.87
N ILE A 62 -12.73 -20.04 2.80
CA ILE A 62 -13.61 -20.83 1.93
C ILE A 62 -14.23 -21.99 2.72
N LEU A 63 -13.45 -22.65 3.58
CA LEU A 63 -13.95 -23.70 4.46
C LEU A 63 -14.95 -23.17 5.51
N ALA A 64 -14.71 -21.97 6.05
CA ALA A 64 -15.67 -21.31 6.94
C ALA A 64 -16.99 -21.01 6.20
N ALA A 65 -16.92 -20.45 5.00
CA ALA A 65 -18.09 -20.21 4.15
C ALA A 65 -18.86 -21.49 3.84
N LEU A 66 -18.14 -22.59 3.56
CA LEU A 66 -18.71 -23.90 3.27
C LEU A 66 -19.37 -24.56 4.50
N TYR A 67 -18.78 -24.38 5.68
CA TYR A 67 -19.33 -24.84 6.96
C TYR A 67 -20.64 -24.12 7.26
N HIS A 68 -20.68 -22.80 7.08
CA HIS A 68 -21.87 -21.97 7.27
C HIS A 68 -22.84 -21.99 6.07
N SER A 69 -22.66 -22.93 5.13
CA SER A 69 -23.60 -23.20 4.03
C SER A 69 -23.88 -22.01 3.10
N SER A 70 -22.86 -21.18 2.84
CA SER A 70 -22.92 -20.13 1.81
C SER A 70 -23.20 -20.74 0.44
N THR A 71 -24.12 -20.16 -0.35
CA THR A 71 -24.62 -20.82 -1.57
C THR A 71 -23.64 -20.74 -2.74
N HIS A 72 -23.00 -19.59 -2.96
CA HIS A 72 -21.97 -19.38 -3.97
C HIS A 72 -20.79 -18.66 -3.34
N ILE A 73 -19.64 -19.32 -3.34
CA ILE A 73 -18.39 -18.82 -2.77
C ILE A 73 -17.48 -18.41 -3.92
N GLN A 74 -17.21 -17.12 -4.02
CA GLN A 74 -16.29 -16.53 -4.99
C GLN A 74 -14.99 -16.15 -4.28
N GLY A 75 -13.91 -16.89 -4.53
CA GLY A 75 -12.56 -16.55 -4.11
C GLY A 75 -11.84 -15.72 -5.16
N VAL A 76 -11.03 -14.76 -4.72
CA VAL A 76 -10.11 -14.00 -5.58
C VAL A 76 -8.71 -14.11 -5.00
N GLU A 77 -7.83 -14.87 -5.65
CA GLU A 77 -6.48 -15.13 -5.16
C GLU A 77 -5.44 -14.44 -6.06
N SER A 78 -4.62 -13.57 -5.45
CA SER A 78 -3.59 -12.82 -6.15
C SER A 78 -2.35 -13.66 -6.50
N HIS A 79 -2.06 -14.72 -5.73
CA HIS A 79 -0.89 -15.57 -5.95
C HIS A 79 -1.20 -16.76 -6.89
N PRO A 80 -0.74 -16.72 -8.17
CA PRO A 80 -1.02 -17.79 -9.13
C PRO A 80 -0.45 -19.15 -8.71
N ASP A 81 0.68 -19.17 -8.01
CA ASP A 81 1.32 -20.41 -7.56
C ASP A 81 0.54 -21.11 -6.45
N ILE A 82 -0.14 -20.35 -5.58
CA ILE A 82 -1.02 -20.91 -4.54
C ILE A 82 -2.20 -21.61 -5.21
N VAL A 83 -2.83 -20.94 -6.19
CA VAL A 83 -3.92 -21.54 -6.97
C VAL A 83 -3.42 -22.77 -7.72
N LYS A 84 -2.24 -22.72 -8.35
CA LYS A 84 -1.65 -23.84 -9.07
C LYS A 84 -1.39 -25.04 -8.16
N ILE A 85 -0.87 -24.82 -6.96
CA ILE A 85 -0.60 -25.88 -5.97
C ILE A 85 -1.91 -26.50 -5.46
N LEU A 86 -2.92 -25.69 -5.14
CA LEU A 86 -4.23 -26.16 -4.65
C LEU A 86 -5.08 -26.83 -5.75
N ARG A 87 -4.89 -26.47 -7.02
CA ARG A 87 -5.55 -27.12 -8.15
C ARG A 87 -4.80 -28.36 -8.65
N GLY A 88 -3.50 -28.46 -8.40
CA GLY A 88 -2.64 -29.56 -8.84
C GLY A 88 -2.19 -30.45 -7.68
N PRO A 89 -0.93 -30.35 -7.22
CA PRO A 89 -0.31 -31.32 -6.30
C PRO A 89 -1.02 -31.47 -4.95
N LEU A 90 -1.68 -30.43 -4.42
CA LEU A 90 -2.40 -30.48 -3.15
C LEU A 90 -3.92 -30.60 -3.32
N ARG A 91 -4.42 -30.79 -4.55
CA ARG A 91 -5.85 -30.89 -4.87
C ARG A 91 -6.57 -31.93 -4.01
N SER A 92 -6.04 -33.15 -3.94
CA SER A 92 -6.68 -34.24 -3.19
C SER A 92 -6.62 -34.00 -1.67
N PHE A 93 -5.58 -33.32 -1.19
CA PHE A 93 -5.43 -33.02 0.23
C PHE A 93 -6.43 -31.96 0.70
N SER A 94 -6.62 -30.90 -0.09
CA SER A 94 -7.57 -29.82 0.19
C SER A 94 -9.03 -30.19 -0.16
N GLN A 95 -9.31 -31.43 -0.54
CA GLN A 95 -10.64 -31.87 -1.00
C GLN A 95 -11.16 -31.07 -2.20
N ASN A 96 -10.25 -30.65 -3.09
CA ASN A 96 -10.57 -29.97 -4.35
C ASN A 96 -11.29 -28.62 -4.21
N ILE A 97 -11.19 -27.93 -3.06
CA ILE A 97 -11.94 -26.69 -2.78
C ILE A 97 -11.80 -25.59 -3.84
N TYR A 98 -10.72 -25.54 -4.62
CA TYR A 98 -10.48 -24.51 -5.66
C TYR A 98 -11.03 -24.88 -7.05
N ASN A 99 -11.63 -26.07 -7.21
CA ASN A 99 -12.23 -26.54 -8.46
C ASN A 99 -13.64 -27.14 -8.27
N GLN A 100 -14.42 -26.66 -7.30
CA GLN A 100 -15.80 -27.14 -7.04
C GLN A 100 -16.86 -26.21 -7.66
N GLN A 101 -16.73 -25.90 -8.95
CA GLN A 101 -17.75 -25.10 -9.65
C GLN A 101 -19.08 -25.87 -9.80
N PRO A 102 -20.24 -25.20 -9.74
CA PRO A 102 -20.43 -23.75 -9.61
C PRO A 102 -20.46 -23.23 -8.16
N HIS A 103 -20.36 -24.12 -7.16
CA HIS A 103 -20.51 -23.75 -5.74
C HIS A 103 -19.32 -22.92 -5.22
N ILE A 104 -18.11 -23.26 -5.66
CA ILE A 104 -16.87 -22.54 -5.33
C ILE A 104 -16.14 -22.19 -6.62
N THR A 105 -15.97 -20.89 -6.87
CA THR A 105 -15.19 -20.34 -7.98
C THR A 105 -14.00 -19.58 -7.42
N VAL A 106 -12.81 -19.78 -7.99
CA VAL A 106 -11.61 -19.05 -7.59
C VAL A 106 -10.95 -18.44 -8.81
N ASP A 107 -10.85 -17.12 -8.84
CA ASP A 107 -10.20 -16.37 -9.92
C ASP A 107 -8.77 -15.97 -9.52
N ILE A 108 -7.85 -16.03 -10.49
CA ILE A 108 -6.48 -15.55 -10.32
C ILE A 108 -6.46 -14.08 -10.75
N ALA A 109 -6.57 -13.17 -9.78
CA ALA A 109 -6.55 -11.73 -10.00
C ALA A 109 -6.24 -10.99 -8.70
N SER A 110 -5.79 -9.75 -8.80
CA SER A 110 -5.78 -8.85 -7.64
C SER A 110 -7.22 -8.52 -7.21
N PRO A 111 -7.54 -8.42 -5.90
CA PRO A 111 -8.84 -7.97 -5.42
C PRO A 111 -9.34 -6.68 -6.08
N ARG A 112 -8.45 -5.71 -6.30
CA ARG A 112 -8.79 -4.43 -6.94
C ARG A 112 -9.14 -4.62 -8.41
N GLU A 113 -8.39 -5.45 -9.12
CA GLU A 113 -8.65 -5.77 -10.53
C GLU A 113 -9.98 -6.51 -10.70
N PHE A 114 -10.24 -7.51 -9.86
CA PHE A 114 -11.47 -8.28 -9.91
C PHE A 114 -12.70 -7.38 -9.66
N ILE A 115 -12.65 -6.55 -8.61
CA ILE A 115 -13.74 -5.62 -8.28
C ILE A 115 -13.95 -4.59 -9.38
N ALA A 116 -12.88 -4.06 -9.99
CA ALA A 116 -13.00 -3.11 -11.10
C ALA A 116 -13.58 -3.75 -12.37
N SER A 117 -13.41 -5.06 -12.56
CA SER A 117 -13.91 -5.79 -13.74
C SER A 117 -15.37 -6.23 -13.62
N GLY A 118 -15.88 -6.38 -12.39
CA GLY A 118 -17.16 -7.03 -12.11
C GLY A 118 -18.27 -6.05 -11.77
N LEU A 119 -19.47 -6.25 -12.34
CA LEU A 119 -20.69 -5.53 -11.92
C LEU A 119 -21.48 -6.28 -10.83
N SER A 120 -21.03 -7.48 -10.46
CA SER A 120 -21.69 -8.34 -9.48
C SER A 120 -21.75 -7.71 -8.10
N LYS A 121 -22.90 -7.84 -7.43
CA LYS A 121 -23.07 -7.46 -6.03
C LYS A 121 -23.10 -8.69 -5.12
N TYR A 122 -22.57 -8.55 -3.92
CA TYR A 122 -22.40 -9.62 -2.94
C TYR A 122 -23.19 -9.35 -1.66
N ASP A 123 -23.64 -10.42 -0.99
CA ASP A 123 -24.28 -10.32 0.33
C ASP A 123 -23.20 -10.11 1.41
N LEU A 124 -22.08 -10.81 1.26
CA LEU A 124 -20.92 -10.75 2.14
C LEU A 124 -19.65 -10.55 1.30
N ILE A 125 -18.81 -9.60 1.69
CA ILE A 125 -17.44 -9.48 1.21
C ILE A 125 -16.51 -9.65 2.40
N GLN A 126 -15.51 -10.52 2.28
CA GLN A 126 -14.57 -10.85 3.34
C GLN A 126 -13.15 -10.52 2.93
N LEU A 127 -12.47 -9.76 3.79
CA LEU A 127 -11.02 -9.69 3.82
C LEU A 127 -10.54 -10.62 4.93
N GLY A 128 -9.64 -11.54 4.54
CA GLY A 128 -9.01 -12.47 5.46
C GLY A 128 -8.23 -11.82 6.59
N LEU A 129 -7.64 -12.65 7.45
CA LEU A 129 -6.77 -12.20 8.53
C LEU A 129 -5.59 -11.39 7.97
N ILE A 130 -5.62 -10.08 8.20
CA ILE A 130 -4.55 -9.15 7.86
C ILE A 130 -3.43 -9.31 8.87
N GLY A 131 -2.21 -9.49 8.38
CA GLY A 131 -1.05 -9.77 9.23
C GLY A 131 -0.67 -11.25 9.20
N SER A 132 0.39 -11.59 9.92
CA SER A 132 0.70 -12.97 10.29
C SER A 132 1.14 -13.00 11.76
N TRP A 133 0.89 -14.12 12.44
CA TRP A 133 1.36 -14.35 13.80
C TRP A 133 2.89 -14.25 13.84
N GLY A 134 3.42 -13.21 14.50
CA GLY A 134 4.86 -12.96 14.65
C GLY A 134 5.65 -12.61 13.39
N GLY A 135 5.02 -12.53 12.20
CA GLY A 135 5.74 -12.43 10.92
C GLY A 135 5.68 -11.07 10.21
N MET A 136 4.66 -10.24 10.46
CA MET A 136 4.58 -8.88 9.89
C MET A 136 5.04 -7.78 10.86
N GLU A 137 5.33 -8.12 12.12
CA GLU A 137 5.68 -7.14 13.17
C GLU A 137 7.09 -6.56 13.05
N GLY A 138 8.01 -7.23 12.34
CA GLY A 138 9.35 -6.69 12.05
C GLY A 138 9.35 -5.49 11.10
N GLY A 139 8.19 -5.10 10.57
CA GLY A 139 7.97 -3.90 9.75
C GLY A 139 8.82 -3.82 8.48
N ILE A 140 9.24 -4.97 7.94
CA ILE A 140 9.91 -5.08 6.64
C ILE A 140 8.97 -4.60 5.52
N TYR A 141 7.67 -4.82 5.68
CA TYR A 141 6.61 -4.39 4.76
C TYR A 141 6.08 -2.97 5.02
N ALA A 142 6.64 -2.22 5.98
CA ALA A 142 6.19 -0.85 6.27
C ALA A 142 6.29 0.09 5.07
N THR A 143 7.19 -0.24 4.13
CA THR A 143 7.50 0.53 2.92
C THR A 143 6.91 -0.11 1.67
N GLY A 144 6.24 -1.26 1.80
CA GLY A 144 5.56 -1.94 0.70
C GLY A 144 4.17 -1.36 0.47
N GLU A 145 3.84 -1.09 -0.79
CA GLU A 145 2.53 -0.59 -1.19
C GLU A 145 1.47 -1.68 -1.04
N ASN A 146 0.35 -1.33 -0.45
CA ASN A 146 -0.81 -2.20 -0.31
C ASN A 146 -2.08 -1.47 -0.72
N TYR A 147 -2.49 -1.71 -1.97
CA TYR A 147 -3.70 -1.15 -2.56
C TYR A 147 -4.99 -1.89 -2.17
N ILE A 148 -4.91 -2.97 -1.38
CA ILE A 148 -6.09 -3.73 -0.92
C ILE A 148 -6.71 -3.06 0.30
N TYR A 149 -5.90 -2.38 1.13
CA TYR A 149 -6.30 -1.75 2.38
C TYR A 149 -6.24 -0.22 2.32
N THR A 150 -6.75 0.40 1.26
CA THR A 150 -6.89 1.86 1.13
C THR A 150 -8.34 2.30 1.28
N ILE A 151 -8.57 3.58 1.55
CA ILE A 151 -9.92 4.16 1.60
C ILE A 151 -10.67 3.87 0.30
N GLU A 152 -10.02 4.09 -0.85
CA GLU A 152 -10.60 3.85 -2.16
C GLU A 152 -10.98 2.37 -2.38
N ALA A 153 -10.12 1.44 -1.93
CA ALA A 153 -10.41 0.00 -2.00
C ALA A 153 -11.65 -0.36 -1.17
N PHE A 154 -11.71 0.08 0.08
CA PHE A 154 -12.83 -0.24 0.97
C PHE A 154 -14.14 0.38 0.50
N GLN A 155 -14.06 1.59 -0.07
CA GLN A 155 -15.17 2.23 -0.75
C GLN A 155 -15.67 1.40 -1.95
N GLU A 156 -14.77 0.91 -2.80
CA GLU A 156 -15.10 0.04 -3.93
C GLU A 156 -15.74 -1.27 -3.43
N TYR A 157 -15.20 -1.91 -2.38
CA TYR A 157 -15.80 -3.12 -1.79
C TYR A 157 -17.21 -2.84 -1.25
N PHE A 158 -17.39 -1.75 -0.50
CA PHE A 158 -18.67 -1.37 0.07
C PHE A 158 -19.72 -1.07 -1.01
N GLU A 159 -19.32 -0.45 -2.12
CA GLU A 159 -20.19 -0.23 -3.26
C GLU A 159 -20.67 -1.54 -3.90
N HIS A 160 -19.83 -2.58 -3.88
CA HIS A 160 -20.14 -3.92 -4.40
C HIS A 160 -20.98 -4.78 -3.45
N LEU A 161 -21.34 -4.28 -2.27
CA LEU A 161 -22.36 -4.89 -1.44
C LEU A 161 -23.77 -4.64 -1.99
N LYS A 162 -24.62 -5.67 -1.90
CA LYS A 162 -26.07 -5.52 -1.99
C LYS A 162 -26.61 -4.67 -0.83
N PRO A 163 -27.82 -4.11 -0.92
CA PRO A 163 -28.49 -3.52 0.24
C PRO A 163 -28.50 -4.50 1.42
N GLN A 164 -28.22 -4.03 2.64
CA GLN A 164 -28.05 -4.84 3.85
C GLN A 164 -26.86 -5.81 3.85
N GLY A 165 -26.03 -5.81 2.80
CA GLY A 165 -24.81 -6.62 2.74
C GLY A 165 -23.75 -6.15 3.75
N ILE A 166 -22.82 -7.04 4.08
CA ILE A 166 -21.78 -6.83 5.09
C ILE A 166 -20.39 -6.92 4.46
N LEU A 167 -19.52 -5.97 4.77
CA LEU A 167 -18.07 -6.09 4.59
C LEU A 167 -17.46 -6.51 5.92
N SER A 168 -16.83 -7.68 5.94
CA SER A 168 -16.12 -8.26 7.08
C SER A 168 -14.63 -8.19 6.86
N ALA A 169 -13.89 -7.63 7.81
CA ALA A 169 -12.43 -7.61 7.77
C ALA A 169 -11.85 -7.97 9.13
N SER A 170 -10.83 -8.83 9.13
CA SER A 170 -10.20 -9.33 10.35
C SER A 170 -8.70 -9.03 10.38
N ALA A 171 -8.14 -8.75 11.54
CA ALA A 171 -6.69 -8.53 11.70
C ALA A 171 -6.17 -9.19 12.98
N TRP A 172 -4.89 -9.55 12.96
CA TRP A 172 -4.19 -9.89 14.20
C TRP A 172 -4.12 -8.67 15.13
N LEU A 173 -4.33 -8.92 16.42
CA LEU A 173 -4.16 -7.92 17.46
C LEU A 173 -2.68 -7.78 17.81
N SER A 174 -2.30 -6.57 18.19
CA SER A 174 -0.95 -6.26 18.66
C SER A 174 -1.02 -5.54 20.00
N SER A 175 0.03 -5.61 20.79
CA SER A 175 0.19 -4.82 22.01
C SER A 175 1.45 -3.97 21.91
N PRO A 176 1.37 -2.62 21.87
CA PRO A 176 0.13 -1.84 21.85
C PRO A 176 -0.68 -2.00 20.54
N PRO A 177 -1.98 -1.68 20.53
CA PRO A 177 -2.85 -1.85 19.35
C PRO A 177 -2.41 -1.05 18.12
N ARG A 178 -2.34 -1.71 16.94
CA ARG A 178 -1.90 -1.08 15.67
C ARG A 178 -2.78 -1.47 14.49
N THR A 179 -2.60 -2.68 13.99
CA THR A 179 -3.22 -3.19 12.75
C THR A 179 -4.74 -3.13 12.82
N PHE A 180 -5.34 -3.68 13.87
CA PHE A 180 -6.79 -3.68 14.03
C PHE A 180 -7.37 -2.26 14.23
N LEU A 181 -6.66 -1.35 14.91
CA LEU A 181 -7.12 0.04 15.03
C LEU A 181 -7.09 0.78 13.70
N LYS A 182 -6.06 0.56 12.87
CA LYS A 182 -5.99 1.14 11.52
C LYS A 182 -7.06 0.56 10.59
N LEU A 183 -7.40 -0.72 10.77
CA LEU A 183 -8.53 -1.35 10.09
C LEU A 183 -9.88 -0.73 10.52
N LEU A 184 -10.09 -0.52 11.83
CA LEU A 184 -11.27 0.18 12.34
C LEU A 184 -11.37 1.61 11.79
N ALA A 185 -10.26 2.35 11.79
CA ALA A 185 -10.18 3.68 11.22
C ALA A 185 -10.60 3.69 9.74
N LEU A 186 -10.11 2.71 8.97
CA LEU A 186 -10.42 2.56 7.55
C LEU A 186 -11.91 2.24 7.31
N SER A 187 -12.49 1.35 8.13
CA SER A 187 -13.92 1.04 8.11
C SER A 187 -14.79 2.27 8.45
N ILE A 188 -14.41 3.04 9.46
CA ILE A 188 -15.12 4.26 9.87
C ILE A 188 -15.08 5.31 8.75
N GLU A 189 -13.90 5.58 8.17
CA GLU A 189 -13.74 6.56 7.09
C GLU A 189 -14.54 6.17 5.83
N THR A 190 -14.63 4.87 5.56
CA THR A 190 -15.45 4.32 4.47
C THR A 190 -16.93 4.61 4.69
N LEU A 191 -17.46 4.32 5.89
CA LEU A 191 -18.85 4.63 6.24
C LEU A 191 -19.14 6.12 6.22
N ASP A 192 -18.21 6.93 6.74
CA ASP A 192 -18.35 8.39 6.80
C ASP A 192 -18.46 9.02 5.41
N THR A 193 -17.77 8.44 4.42
CA THR A 193 -17.83 8.88 3.02
C THR A 193 -19.02 8.31 2.25
N LYS A 194 -19.39 7.03 2.48
CA LYS A 194 -20.40 6.33 1.66
C LYS A 194 -21.82 6.36 2.21
N VAL A 195 -21.99 6.43 3.52
CA VAL A 195 -23.30 6.48 4.18
C VAL A 195 -23.63 7.92 4.59
N GLY A 196 -22.67 8.60 5.23
CA GLY A 196 -22.93 9.90 5.86
C GLY A 196 -23.91 9.78 7.05
N GLY A 197 -24.13 10.89 7.77
CA GLY A 197 -25.03 10.88 8.93
C GLY A 197 -24.49 10.07 10.13
N ASP A 198 -25.38 9.34 10.81
CA ASP A 198 -25.05 8.53 11.99
C ASP A 198 -24.46 7.16 11.59
N ILE A 199 -23.15 7.13 11.33
CA ILE A 199 -22.42 5.91 10.97
C ILE A 199 -22.31 4.90 12.12
N SER A 200 -22.60 5.32 13.36
CA SER A 200 -22.46 4.50 14.56
C SER A 200 -23.37 3.26 14.54
N ARG A 201 -24.46 3.32 13.77
CA ARG A 201 -25.42 2.23 13.59
C ARG A 201 -25.03 1.19 12.54
N SER A 202 -23.99 1.48 11.75
CA SER A 202 -23.59 0.66 10.58
C SER A 202 -22.27 -0.07 10.80
N ILE A 203 -21.75 -0.11 12.04
CA ILE A 203 -20.46 -0.73 12.39
C ILE A 203 -20.56 -1.56 13.66
N VAL A 204 -19.92 -2.73 13.63
CA VAL A 204 -19.74 -3.63 14.78
C VAL A 204 -18.29 -4.09 14.81
N ALA A 205 -17.72 -4.21 16.00
CA ALA A 205 -16.37 -4.73 16.19
C ALA A 205 -16.32 -5.68 17.38
N ILE A 206 -15.61 -6.79 17.21
CA ILE A 206 -15.37 -7.79 18.26
C ILE A 206 -13.88 -8.18 18.26
N ARG A 207 -13.43 -8.80 19.35
CA ARG A 207 -12.08 -9.33 19.46
C ARG A 207 -12.01 -10.61 20.27
N SER A 208 -11.04 -11.45 19.95
CA SER A 208 -10.53 -12.52 20.81
C SER A 208 -9.28 -12.03 21.54
N TRP A 209 -8.52 -12.96 22.11
CA TRP A 209 -7.19 -12.70 22.65
C TRP A 209 -6.15 -12.40 21.57
N ALA A 210 -6.40 -12.83 20.32
CA ALA A 210 -5.43 -12.83 19.23
C ALA A 210 -5.87 -12.05 17.98
N THR A 211 -7.18 -12.01 17.70
CA THR A 211 -7.73 -11.46 16.46
C THR A 211 -8.86 -10.49 16.73
N GLY A 212 -8.98 -9.46 15.91
CA GLY A 212 -10.12 -8.54 15.88
C GLY A 212 -10.85 -8.65 14.56
N THR A 213 -12.18 -8.50 14.58
CA THR A 213 -13.01 -8.46 13.38
C THR A 213 -13.93 -7.25 13.44
N VAL A 214 -13.97 -6.49 12.34
CA VAL A 214 -14.89 -5.37 12.13
C VAL A 214 -15.85 -5.73 11.00
N LEU A 215 -17.13 -5.46 11.23
CA LEU A 215 -18.19 -5.55 10.25
C LEU A 215 -18.71 -4.14 9.97
N ILE A 216 -18.76 -3.76 8.70
CA ILE A 216 -19.54 -2.59 8.26
C ILE A 216 -20.67 -3.03 7.35
N LYS A 217 -21.86 -2.48 7.57
CA LYS A 217 -23.09 -2.90 6.88
C LYS A 217 -23.60 -1.80 5.96
N LYS A 218 -24.15 -2.17 4.81
CA LYS A 218 -24.83 -1.26 3.88
C LYS A 218 -26.27 -1.02 4.34
N GLY A 219 -26.38 -0.35 5.48
CA GLY A 219 -27.59 -0.17 6.28
C GLY A 219 -27.28 -0.27 7.77
N GLU A 220 -28.31 -0.22 8.61
CA GLU A 220 -28.15 -0.32 10.06
C GLU A 220 -28.18 -1.77 10.55
N PHE A 221 -27.46 -2.06 11.64
CA PHE A 221 -27.63 -3.31 12.37
C PHE A 221 -28.94 -3.28 13.17
N SER A 222 -29.79 -4.27 12.92
CA SER A 222 -31.06 -4.44 13.61
C SER A 222 -30.88 -4.98 15.03
N PHE A 223 -31.88 -4.76 15.88
CA PHE A 223 -31.86 -5.26 17.26
C PHE A 223 -31.67 -6.78 17.36
N ALA A 224 -32.26 -7.55 16.43
CA ALA A 224 -32.08 -9.01 16.37
C ALA A 224 -30.63 -9.40 16.05
N GLU A 225 -29.98 -8.68 15.12
CA GLU A 225 -28.56 -8.90 14.82
C GLU A 225 -27.68 -8.55 16.03
N LEU A 226 -28.00 -7.49 16.78
CA LEU A 226 -27.25 -7.14 18.00
C LEU A 226 -27.34 -8.24 19.07
N ILE A 227 -28.50 -8.86 19.24
CA ILE A 227 -28.65 -10.03 20.14
C ILE A 227 -27.76 -11.18 19.65
N ASN A 228 -27.78 -11.49 18.35
CA ASN A 228 -26.95 -12.56 17.80
C ASN A 228 -25.45 -12.29 17.97
N ILE A 229 -25.00 -11.04 17.84
CA ILE A 229 -23.61 -10.63 18.10
C ILE A 229 -23.24 -10.90 19.56
N LYS A 230 -24.09 -10.50 20.51
CA LYS A 230 -23.85 -10.73 21.94
C LYS A 230 -23.79 -12.21 22.28
N ASP A 231 -24.74 -12.99 21.76
CA ASP A 231 -24.79 -14.44 21.97
C ASP A 231 -23.57 -15.15 21.35
N PHE A 232 -23.15 -14.72 20.16
CA PHE A 232 -21.94 -15.22 19.51
C PHE A 232 -20.70 -15.00 20.38
N CYS A 233 -20.52 -13.77 20.88
CA CYS A 233 -19.40 -13.41 21.75
C CYS A 233 -19.43 -14.18 23.07
N LYS A 234 -20.59 -14.24 23.73
CA LYS A 234 -20.77 -14.93 25.02
C LYS A 234 -20.46 -16.42 24.92
N LYS A 235 -20.93 -17.10 23.87
CA LYS A 235 -20.68 -18.54 23.65
C LYS A 235 -19.21 -18.88 23.39
N ARG A 236 -18.42 -17.91 22.92
CA ARG A 236 -17.01 -18.10 22.52
C ARG A 236 -16.00 -17.39 23.41
N ALA A 237 -16.47 -16.72 24.47
CA ALA A 237 -15.66 -15.85 25.31
C ALA A 237 -14.88 -14.78 24.50
N PHE A 238 -15.53 -14.22 23.47
CA PHE A 238 -15.00 -13.06 22.74
C PHE A 238 -15.49 -11.78 23.37
N ASP A 239 -14.64 -10.76 23.34
CA ASP A 239 -14.99 -9.43 23.81
C ASP A 239 -15.65 -8.62 22.71
N VAL A 240 -16.76 -7.98 23.06
CA VAL A 240 -17.32 -6.91 22.24
C VAL A 240 -16.40 -5.70 22.33
N VAL A 241 -16.01 -5.15 21.18
CA VAL A 241 -15.31 -3.87 21.09
C VAL A 241 -16.30 -2.74 20.89
N TYR A 242 -17.29 -2.94 20.01
CA TYR A 242 -18.34 -1.96 19.74
C TYR A 242 -19.55 -2.60 19.07
N TYR A 243 -20.73 -2.14 19.44
CA TYR A 243 -21.96 -2.25 18.66
C TYR A 243 -22.83 -1.00 18.91
N PRO A 244 -23.83 -0.71 18.06
CA PRO A 244 -24.72 0.44 18.24
C PRO A 244 -25.45 0.41 19.60
N GLY A 245 -25.20 1.41 20.46
CA GLY A 245 -25.79 1.47 21.80
C GLY A 245 -25.12 0.54 22.82
N ILE A 246 -23.83 0.30 22.69
CA ILE A 246 -23.05 -0.55 23.61
C ILE A 246 -23.12 -0.11 25.06
N ASP A 247 -23.32 -1.08 25.96
CA ASP A 247 -23.20 -0.88 27.41
C ASP A 247 -21.73 -1.02 27.83
N GLN A 248 -21.25 -0.05 28.61
CA GLN A 248 -19.90 -0.08 29.17
C GLN A 248 -19.68 -1.24 30.14
N GLY A 249 -20.75 -1.83 30.68
CA GLY A 249 -20.67 -3.07 31.47
C GLY A 249 -20.30 -4.31 30.65
N GLU A 250 -20.39 -4.27 29.32
CA GLU A 250 -20.18 -5.42 28.44
C GLU A 250 -18.80 -5.45 27.76
N ILE A 251 -17.99 -4.40 27.93
CA ILE A 251 -16.64 -4.34 27.34
C ILE A 251 -15.62 -5.05 28.23
N ASN A 252 -14.57 -5.60 27.62
CA ASN A 252 -13.36 -6.08 28.29
C ASN A 252 -13.62 -7.13 29.40
N GLN A 253 -14.43 -8.15 29.10
CA GLN A 253 -14.92 -9.18 30.03
C GLN A 253 -14.05 -10.44 30.05
N TYR A 254 -13.56 -10.89 28.89
CA TYR A 254 -12.93 -12.21 28.77
C TYR A 254 -11.42 -12.10 28.60
N SER A 255 -10.95 -11.40 27.57
CA SER A 255 -9.54 -11.10 27.33
C SER A 255 -9.20 -9.74 27.96
N ILE A 256 -9.16 -9.71 29.28
CA ILE A 256 -9.07 -8.49 30.10
C ILE A 256 -7.75 -7.76 29.86
N LEU A 257 -7.86 -6.53 29.38
CA LEU A 257 -6.77 -5.56 29.28
C LEU A 257 -6.84 -4.59 30.46
N GLU A 258 -5.70 -3.97 30.81
CA GLU A 258 -5.64 -2.94 31.87
C GLU A 258 -6.63 -1.79 31.62
N LYS A 259 -6.81 -1.42 30.35
CA LYS A 259 -7.80 -0.45 29.88
C LYS A 259 -8.55 -1.02 28.68
N PRO A 260 -9.82 -0.65 28.45
CA PRO A 260 -10.58 -1.06 27.28
C PRO A 260 -10.16 -0.27 26.02
N VAL A 261 -8.86 -0.31 25.68
CA VAL A 261 -8.22 0.55 24.67
C VAL A 261 -8.92 0.47 23.32
N TYR A 262 -9.40 -0.72 22.91
CA TYR A 262 -10.12 -0.89 21.65
C TYR A 262 -11.47 -0.15 21.61
N TYR A 263 -12.23 -0.19 22.71
CA TYR A 263 -13.50 0.55 22.85
C TYR A 263 -13.25 2.05 22.91
N GLU A 264 -12.28 2.50 23.70
CA GLU A 264 -11.92 3.92 23.78
C GLU A 264 -11.47 4.46 22.41
N SER A 265 -10.68 3.67 21.67
CA SER A 265 -10.20 4.05 20.35
C SER A 265 -11.35 4.22 19.35
N ILE A 266 -12.24 3.23 19.24
CA ILE A 266 -13.35 3.31 18.28
C ILE A 266 -14.35 4.41 18.67
N TYR A 267 -14.60 4.62 19.96
CA TYR A 267 -15.45 5.72 20.45
C TYR A 267 -14.89 7.09 20.04
N ASN A 268 -13.57 7.30 20.16
CA ASN A 268 -12.92 8.54 19.70
C ASN A 268 -12.89 8.67 18.16
N MET A 269 -12.81 7.56 17.43
CA MET A 269 -12.79 7.58 15.96
C MET A 269 -14.18 7.80 15.35
N LEU A 270 -15.26 7.36 16.00
CA LEU A 270 -16.63 7.53 15.47
C LEU A 270 -17.07 8.99 15.40
N ARG A 271 -16.54 9.87 16.26
CA ARG A 271 -16.89 11.29 16.28
C ARG A 271 -15.88 12.12 15.48
N ARG A 272 -16.36 12.89 14.51
CA ARG A 272 -15.50 13.67 13.59
C ARG A 272 -14.63 14.70 14.32
N ASP A 273 -15.12 15.31 15.39
CA ASP A 273 -14.41 16.31 16.19
C ASP A 273 -13.22 15.75 16.99
N THR A 274 -13.29 14.48 17.39
CA THR A 274 -12.21 13.80 18.14
C THR A 274 -11.33 12.92 17.25
N ARG A 275 -11.82 12.46 16.08
CA ARG A 275 -11.13 11.52 15.19
C ARG A 275 -9.73 11.99 14.79
N ASP A 276 -9.61 13.20 14.24
CA ASP A 276 -8.32 13.72 13.77
C ASP A 276 -7.33 13.92 14.91
N LYS A 277 -7.80 14.45 16.04
CA LYS A 277 -6.99 14.61 17.26
C LYS A 277 -6.51 13.26 17.77
N PHE A 278 -7.37 12.25 17.77
CA PHE A 278 -7.01 10.89 18.17
C PHE A 278 -5.93 10.31 17.24
N TYR A 279 -6.09 10.46 15.93
CA TYR A 279 -5.06 10.06 14.98
C TYR A 279 -3.73 10.76 15.26
N GLU A 280 -3.69 12.07 15.52
CA GLU A 280 -2.44 12.79 15.76
C GLU A 280 -1.75 12.42 17.09
N HIS A 281 -2.52 12.17 18.15
CA HIS A 281 -1.97 11.91 19.49
C HIS A 281 -1.69 10.44 19.79
N TYR A 282 -2.25 9.51 19.02
CA TYR A 282 -1.98 8.09 19.21
C TYR A 282 -0.49 7.77 19.00
N VAL A 283 0.03 6.80 19.76
CA VAL A 283 1.46 6.44 19.73
C VAL A 283 1.89 5.96 18.34
N PHE A 284 1.01 5.29 17.59
CA PHE A 284 1.28 4.78 16.25
C PHE A 284 0.48 5.50 15.15
N ASN A 285 0.96 5.44 13.91
CA ASN A 285 0.22 5.94 12.76
C ASN A 285 -0.91 5.00 12.33
N ILE A 286 -2.10 5.25 12.88
CA ILE A 286 -3.34 4.53 12.56
C ILE A 286 -4.23 5.27 11.54
N LYS A 287 -3.75 6.37 10.95
CA LYS A 287 -4.51 7.10 9.93
C LYS A 287 -4.74 6.19 8.71
N PRO A 288 -5.98 6.08 8.18
CA PRO A 288 -6.25 5.23 7.03
C PRO A 288 -5.41 5.64 5.80
N PRO A 289 -4.82 4.68 5.07
CA PRO A 289 -4.05 4.98 3.87
C PRO A 289 -4.96 5.23 2.66
N THR A 290 -4.42 5.90 1.65
CA THR A 290 -5.09 6.20 0.36
C THR A 290 -4.32 5.54 -0.78
N ASP A 291 -4.89 5.50 -1.98
CA ASP A 291 -4.17 5.07 -3.20
C ASP A 291 -2.94 5.96 -3.52
N ASP A 292 -2.92 7.21 -3.05
CA ASP A 292 -1.75 8.10 -3.16
C ASP A 292 -0.67 7.83 -2.10
N LYS A 293 -1.04 7.19 -1.00
CA LYS A 293 -0.16 6.84 0.12
C LYS A 293 -0.51 5.44 0.64
N PRO A 294 -0.27 4.37 -0.14
CA PRO A 294 -0.83 3.03 0.10
C PRO A 294 -0.03 2.22 1.14
N TYR A 295 0.44 2.84 2.22
CA TYR A 295 1.32 2.17 3.20
C TYR A 295 0.52 1.75 4.45
N PHE A 296 -0.24 0.67 4.33
CA PHE A 296 -1.08 0.17 5.43
C PHE A 296 -0.24 -0.25 6.65
N PHE A 297 0.89 -0.93 6.44
CA PHE A 297 1.75 -1.40 7.54
C PHE A 297 2.75 -0.36 8.07
N HIS A 298 2.64 0.91 7.63
CA HIS A 298 3.41 2.01 8.19
C HIS A 298 2.70 2.60 9.42
N PHE A 299 3.14 2.18 10.60
CA PHE A 299 2.71 2.62 11.93
C PHE A 299 3.78 3.49 12.62
N PHE A 300 5.03 3.49 12.17
CA PHE A 300 6.10 4.21 12.84
C PHE A 300 5.85 5.71 12.92
N ARG A 301 6.10 6.28 14.10
CA ARG A 301 6.18 7.73 14.33
C ARG A 301 7.47 8.01 15.06
N LEU A 302 8.10 9.14 14.72
CA LEU A 302 9.32 9.56 15.41
C LEU A 302 9.07 9.81 16.91
N SER A 303 7.90 10.33 17.28
CA SER A 303 7.48 10.48 18.67
C SER A 303 7.31 9.14 19.40
N ALA A 304 6.86 8.09 18.70
CA ALA A 304 6.74 6.73 19.24
C ALA A 304 8.10 6.17 19.64
N LEU A 305 9.15 6.42 18.85
CA LEU A 305 10.50 5.94 19.14
C LEU A 305 10.98 6.48 20.50
N PHE A 306 10.84 7.78 20.74
CA PHE A 306 11.22 8.38 22.02
C PHE A 306 10.39 7.85 23.20
N TYR A 307 9.09 7.65 22.99
CA TYR A 307 8.22 7.05 24.01
C TYR A 307 8.59 5.60 24.33
N LEU A 308 8.80 4.76 23.31
CA LEU A 308 9.15 3.35 23.46
C LEU A 308 10.55 3.18 24.08
N LEU A 309 11.53 4.00 23.68
CA LEU A 309 12.86 4.00 24.31
C LEU A 309 12.80 4.36 25.80
N LYS A 310 11.95 5.33 26.16
CA LYS A 310 11.79 5.77 27.54
C LYS A 310 11.05 4.75 28.40
N THR A 311 10.06 4.05 27.83
CA THR A 311 9.15 3.16 28.57
C THR A 311 9.61 1.70 28.58
N LEU A 312 10.21 1.19 27.50
CA LEU A 312 10.49 -0.25 27.30
C LEU A 312 11.98 -0.63 27.34
N GLY A 313 12.91 0.33 27.50
CA GLY A 313 14.33 0.01 27.66
C GLY A 313 14.94 -0.73 26.46
N ARG A 314 15.15 -2.06 26.56
CA ARG A 314 15.63 -2.94 25.46
C ARG A 314 14.50 -3.73 24.76
N GLU A 315 13.30 -3.74 25.32
CA GLU A 315 12.15 -4.51 24.80
C GLU A 315 11.42 -3.81 23.65
N TRP A 316 11.81 -2.58 23.29
CA TRP A 316 11.23 -1.87 22.14
C TRP A 316 11.62 -2.50 20.79
N ILE A 317 12.73 -3.25 20.72
CA ILE A 317 13.35 -3.76 19.49
C ILE A 317 12.38 -4.52 18.56
N PRO A 318 11.50 -5.42 19.06
CA PRO A 318 10.54 -6.13 18.21
C PRO A 318 9.40 -5.24 17.67
N PHE A 319 9.16 -4.09 18.29
CA PHE A 319 8.05 -3.20 17.92
C PHE A 319 8.43 -2.18 16.85
N VAL A 320 9.71 -2.15 16.45
CA VAL A 320 10.27 -1.20 15.49
C VAL A 320 10.06 -1.71 14.08
N GLU A 321 9.62 -0.81 13.21
CA GLU A 321 9.54 -1.08 11.78
C GLU A 321 10.95 -1.04 11.18
N TRP A 322 11.66 -2.16 11.26
CA TRP A 322 13.06 -2.25 10.82
C TRP A 322 13.21 -1.90 9.35
N GLY A 323 12.23 -2.21 8.49
CA GLY A 323 12.23 -1.77 7.09
C GLY A 323 12.34 -0.24 6.95
N TYR A 324 11.60 0.52 7.75
CA TYR A 324 11.66 1.98 7.73
C TYR A 324 12.96 2.52 8.35
N VAL A 325 13.46 1.91 9.43
CA VAL A 325 14.75 2.29 10.05
C VAL A 325 15.92 2.01 9.11
N ILE A 326 15.91 0.88 8.41
CA ILE A 326 16.92 0.52 7.40
C ILE A 326 16.93 1.56 6.27
N LEU A 327 15.77 2.08 5.84
CA LEU A 327 15.73 3.16 4.85
C LEU A 327 16.42 4.44 5.34
N TRP A 328 16.19 4.85 6.59
CA TRP A 328 16.90 6.00 7.18
C TRP A 328 18.41 5.74 7.29
N GLY A 329 18.81 4.55 7.75
CA GLY A 329 20.22 4.15 7.79
C GLY A 329 20.86 4.17 6.40
N THR A 330 20.15 3.67 5.39
CA THR A 330 20.58 3.69 3.98
C THR A 330 20.71 5.11 3.45
N LEU A 331 19.80 6.03 3.83
CA LEU A 331 19.90 7.44 3.45
C LEU A 331 21.15 8.10 4.04
N ILE A 332 21.40 7.89 5.33
CA ILE A 332 22.60 8.41 6.00
C ILE A 332 23.86 7.85 5.34
N GLN A 333 23.89 6.54 5.09
CA GLN A 333 24.98 5.89 4.38
C GLN A 333 25.17 6.49 2.98
N ALA A 334 24.10 6.67 2.19
CA ALA A 334 24.17 7.25 0.85
C ALA A 334 24.67 8.70 0.86
N LEU A 335 24.23 9.52 1.84
CA LEU A 335 24.67 10.90 2.01
C LEU A 335 26.16 11.03 2.35
N ILE A 336 26.78 10.00 2.93
CA ILE A 336 28.21 9.98 3.25
C ILE A 336 29.00 9.34 2.11
N VAL A 337 28.62 8.11 1.73
CA VAL A 337 29.36 7.26 0.81
C VAL A 337 29.30 7.81 -0.62
N ALA A 338 28.15 8.28 -1.11
CA ALA A 338 28.05 8.75 -2.49
C ALA A 338 28.91 10.00 -2.74
N PRO A 339 28.85 11.07 -1.92
CA PRO A 339 29.75 12.21 -2.08
C PRO A 339 31.22 11.83 -1.89
N LEU A 340 31.53 10.96 -0.92
CA LEU A 340 32.90 10.52 -0.68
C LEU A 340 33.48 9.83 -1.92
N PHE A 341 32.84 8.77 -2.42
CA PHE A 341 33.40 7.99 -3.53
C PHE A 341 33.32 8.69 -4.88
N ILE A 342 32.34 9.57 -5.10
CA ILE A 342 32.18 10.26 -6.38
C ILE A 342 33.01 11.55 -6.44
N PHE A 343 33.10 12.34 -5.36
CA PHE A 343 33.91 13.57 -5.36
C PHE A 343 35.38 13.36 -5.00
N LEU A 344 35.75 12.35 -4.20
CA LEU A 344 37.15 12.14 -3.80
C LEU A 344 38.10 11.99 -5.00
N PRO A 345 37.80 11.18 -6.05
CA PRO A 345 38.65 11.10 -7.24
C PRO A 345 38.76 12.42 -7.98
N LEU A 346 37.67 13.22 -7.97
CA LEU A 346 37.58 14.49 -8.69
C LEU A 346 38.41 15.61 -8.03
N ILE A 347 38.70 15.52 -6.74
CA ILE A 347 39.61 16.44 -6.03
C ILE A 347 41.04 16.31 -6.57
N PHE A 348 41.44 15.12 -6.99
CA PHE A 348 42.79 14.88 -7.56
C PHE A 348 42.91 15.33 -9.02
N ILE A 349 41.79 15.66 -9.69
CA ILE A 349 41.81 16.20 -11.05
C ILE A 349 42.10 17.70 -11.00
N ARG A 350 43.28 18.09 -11.49
CA ARG A 350 43.78 19.47 -11.44
C ARG A 350 43.10 20.33 -12.52
N ASN A 351 42.08 21.10 -12.14
CA ASN A 351 41.39 22.04 -13.04
C ASN A 351 42.24 23.30 -13.29
N LYS A 352 42.62 23.56 -14.55
CA LYS A 352 43.37 24.76 -14.96
C LYS A 352 42.48 26.00 -15.18
N GLU A 353 41.18 25.80 -15.43
CA GLU A 353 40.22 26.87 -15.74
C GLU A 353 39.42 27.31 -14.49
N ARG A 354 39.34 28.63 -14.26
CA ARG A 354 38.69 29.22 -13.08
C ARG A 354 37.30 29.77 -13.41
N LEU A 355 36.27 28.95 -13.19
CA LEU A 355 34.88 29.43 -13.07
C LEU A 355 34.71 30.25 -11.78
N SER A 356 33.84 31.27 -11.81
CA SER A 356 33.45 32.00 -10.61
C SER A 356 32.69 31.09 -9.63
N SER A 357 32.72 31.39 -8.33
CA SER A 357 31.99 30.62 -7.32
C SER A 357 30.49 30.55 -7.61
N LEU A 358 29.93 31.63 -8.19
CA LEU A 358 28.53 31.70 -8.58
C LEU A 358 28.20 30.73 -9.73
N GLU A 359 29.06 30.61 -10.74
CA GLU A 359 28.86 29.68 -11.85
C GLU A 359 28.99 28.23 -11.41
N LYS A 360 29.97 27.93 -10.55
CA LYS A 360 30.10 26.61 -9.93
C LYS A 360 28.84 26.21 -9.17
N GLY A 361 28.29 27.14 -8.37
CA GLY A 361 27.03 26.95 -7.66
C GLY A 361 25.86 26.69 -8.60
N LYS A 362 25.75 27.43 -9.71
CA LYS A 362 24.70 27.20 -10.73
C LYS A 362 24.79 25.82 -11.38
N ILE A 363 25.99 25.40 -11.79
CA ILE A 363 26.23 24.06 -12.37
C ILE A 363 25.86 22.99 -11.33
N PHE A 364 26.35 23.11 -10.11
CA PHE A 364 26.07 22.17 -9.04
C PHE A 364 24.58 22.03 -8.76
N SER A 365 23.89 23.16 -8.54
CA SER A 365 22.45 23.14 -8.28
C SER A 365 21.69 22.57 -9.47
N TYR A 366 22.00 22.98 -10.70
CA TYR A 366 21.29 22.50 -11.89
C TYR A 366 21.34 20.97 -12.01
N PHE A 367 22.53 20.36 -12.00
CA PHE A 367 22.68 18.92 -12.19
C PHE A 367 22.22 18.09 -10.99
N SER A 368 22.32 18.62 -9.76
CA SER A 368 21.74 17.99 -8.57
C SER A 368 20.23 17.97 -8.66
N LEU A 369 19.60 19.10 -9.00
CA LEU A 369 18.15 19.23 -9.13
C LEU A 369 17.60 18.29 -10.20
N LEU A 370 18.27 18.18 -11.35
CA LEU A 370 17.88 17.23 -12.40
C LEU A 370 17.91 15.78 -11.92
N GLY A 371 19.00 15.36 -11.26
CA GLY A 371 19.14 13.99 -10.76
C GLY A 371 18.06 13.65 -9.74
N LEU A 372 17.85 14.54 -8.75
CA LEU A 372 16.80 14.38 -7.75
C LEU A 372 15.40 14.31 -8.38
N ALA A 373 15.08 15.26 -9.25
CA ALA A 373 13.75 15.37 -9.85
C ALA A 373 13.42 14.21 -10.79
N PHE A 374 14.40 13.74 -11.56
CA PHE A 374 14.23 12.57 -12.43
C PHE A 374 13.88 11.32 -11.62
N MET A 375 14.71 11.00 -10.63
CA MET A 375 14.52 9.78 -9.84
C MET A 375 13.24 9.84 -8.99
N PHE A 376 12.86 11.01 -8.45
CA PHE A 376 11.60 11.14 -7.72
C PHE A 376 10.38 10.85 -8.60
N ILE A 377 10.34 11.41 -9.82
CA ILE A 377 9.27 11.13 -10.78
C ILE A 377 9.25 9.64 -11.14
N GLU A 378 10.41 9.09 -11.46
CA GLU A 378 10.56 7.67 -11.81
C GLU A 378 10.04 6.75 -10.70
N MET A 379 10.47 6.95 -9.45
CA MET A 379 10.05 6.14 -8.31
C MET A 379 8.53 6.25 -8.08
N CYS A 380 7.96 7.46 -8.10
CA CYS A 380 6.51 7.62 -7.94
C CYS A 380 5.71 6.92 -9.04
N TYR A 381 6.18 6.93 -10.29
CA TYR A 381 5.49 6.23 -11.37
C TYR A 381 5.67 4.73 -11.32
N ILE A 382 6.85 4.21 -10.94
CA ILE A 382 7.01 2.78 -10.67
C ILE A 382 5.93 2.35 -9.69
N GLN A 383 5.83 3.03 -8.54
CA GLN A 383 4.88 2.72 -7.47
C GLN A 383 3.42 2.84 -7.93
N LYS A 384 3.04 3.94 -8.60
CA LYS A 384 1.68 4.09 -9.15
C LYS A 384 1.32 3.04 -10.20
N PHE A 385 2.25 2.59 -11.04
CA PHE A 385 1.97 1.57 -12.04
C PHE A 385 1.97 0.14 -11.48
N ILE A 386 2.44 -0.09 -10.24
CA ILE A 386 2.17 -1.34 -9.49
C ILE A 386 0.66 -1.55 -9.36
N PHE A 387 -0.10 -0.48 -9.11
CA PHE A 387 -1.57 -0.57 -9.03
C PHE A 387 -2.19 -1.11 -10.32
N LEU A 388 -1.81 -0.55 -11.48
CA LEU A 388 -2.38 -0.94 -12.77
C LEU A 388 -1.93 -2.34 -13.23
N LEU A 389 -0.64 -2.63 -13.10
CA LEU A 389 -0.06 -3.89 -13.58
C LEU A 389 -0.19 -5.04 -12.57
N THR A 390 -0.66 -4.74 -11.36
CA THR A 390 -0.87 -5.68 -10.24
C THR A 390 0.36 -6.51 -9.85
N HIS A 391 1.54 -6.15 -10.35
CA HIS A 391 2.79 -6.88 -10.21
C HIS A 391 3.99 -5.92 -10.11
N PRO A 392 4.68 -5.87 -8.97
CA PRO A 392 5.81 -4.97 -8.75
C PRO A 392 6.97 -5.15 -9.76
N ILE A 393 7.31 -6.40 -10.08
CA ILE A 393 8.43 -6.72 -10.97
C ILE A 393 8.18 -6.20 -12.38
N PHE A 394 6.98 -6.43 -12.92
CA PHE A 394 6.61 -5.96 -14.25
C PHE A 394 6.49 -4.44 -14.31
N ALA A 395 5.96 -3.80 -13.25
CA ALA A 395 5.90 -2.35 -13.17
C ALA A 395 7.31 -1.73 -13.16
N LEU A 396 8.21 -2.24 -12.33
CA LEU A 396 9.60 -1.81 -12.30
C LEU A 396 10.26 -1.95 -13.68
N ALA A 397 10.22 -3.15 -14.27
CA ALA A 397 10.87 -3.41 -15.55
C ALA A 397 10.33 -2.53 -16.68
N LEU A 398 9.00 -2.41 -16.80
CA LEU A 398 8.38 -1.67 -17.89
C LEU A 398 8.56 -0.15 -17.75
N VAL A 399 8.41 0.39 -16.53
CA VAL A 399 8.58 1.82 -16.28
C VAL A 399 10.04 2.22 -16.51
N LEU A 400 11.00 1.48 -15.95
CA LEU A 400 12.43 1.73 -16.19
C LEU A 400 12.77 1.66 -17.68
N PHE A 401 12.34 0.60 -18.37
CA PHE A 401 12.58 0.46 -19.81
C PHE A 401 12.02 1.66 -20.58
N THR A 402 10.77 2.05 -20.31
CA THR A 402 10.11 3.16 -21.00
C THR A 402 10.82 4.48 -20.73
N LEU A 403 11.09 4.79 -19.46
CA LEU A 403 11.76 6.03 -19.08
C LEU A 403 13.16 6.11 -19.69
N MET A 404 13.97 5.05 -19.61
CA MET A 404 15.32 5.02 -20.18
C MET A 404 15.31 5.11 -21.71
N PHE A 405 14.44 4.36 -22.38
CA PHE A 405 14.37 4.33 -23.84
C PHE A 405 13.95 5.68 -24.43
N PHE A 406 12.84 6.24 -23.94
CA PHE A 406 12.33 7.52 -24.46
C PHE A 406 13.15 8.71 -23.97
N SER A 407 13.74 8.67 -22.78
CA SER A 407 14.71 9.70 -22.37
C SER A 407 15.98 9.64 -23.23
N GLY A 408 16.43 8.46 -23.66
CA GLY A 408 17.50 8.31 -24.65
C GLY A 408 17.16 8.97 -25.98
N ILE A 409 15.93 8.77 -26.49
CA ILE A 409 15.45 9.47 -27.70
C ILE A 409 15.38 10.98 -27.46
N GLY A 410 14.87 11.42 -26.32
CA GLY A 410 14.83 12.83 -25.92
C GLY A 410 16.21 13.46 -25.92
N SER A 411 17.22 12.76 -25.38
CA SER A 411 18.62 13.16 -25.39
C SER A 411 19.17 13.35 -26.80
N LEU A 412 18.88 12.43 -27.73
CA LEU A 412 19.27 12.58 -29.14
C LEU A 412 18.62 13.80 -29.80
N LEU A 413 17.33 14.01 -29.56
CA LEU A 413 16.55 15.14 -30.11
C LEU A 413 16.95 16.48 -29.50
N SER A 414 17.55 16.48 -28.31
CA SER A 414 17.99 17.71 -27.62
C SER A 414 18.97 18.54 -28.45
N SER A 415 19.77 17.88 -29.30
CA SER A 415 20.70 18.53 -30.24
C SER A 415 20.03 19.43 -31.27
N ARG A 416 18.75 19.17 -31.59
CA ARG A 416 17.95 19.94 -32.56
C ARG A 416 17.27 21.16 -31.93
N ILE A 417 17.32 21.30 -30.61
CA ILE A 417 16.68 22.42 -29.90
C ILE A 417 17.60 23.65 -29.97
N SER A 418 17.09 24.73 -30.57
CA SER A 418 17.84 25.98 -30.66
C SER A 418 18.13 26.59 -29.28
N LYS A 419 19.21 27.37 -29.16
CA LYS A 419 19.61 28.01 -27.89
C LYS A 419 18.48 28.80 -27.23
N LYS A 420 17.64 29.50 -28.03
CA LYS A 420 16.49 30.29 -27.58
C LYS A 420 15.35 29.44 -26.99
N ASN A 421 15.28 28.17 -27.35
CA ASN A 421 14.17 27.26 -27.04
C ASN A 421 14.52 26.22 -25.97
N ARG A 422 15.66 26.37 -25.27
CA ARG A 422 16.12 25.44 -24.22
C ARG A 422 15.19 25.35 -23.00
N TRP A 423 14.20 26.22 -22.87
CA TRP A 423 13.17 26.16 -21.84
C TRP A 423 12.00 25.22 -22.19
N ILE A 424 11.81 24.88 -23.48
CA ILE A 424 10.68 24.05 -23.95
C ILE A 424 10.62 22.69 -23.23
N PRO A 425 11.74 21.96 -23.03
CA PRO A 425 11.66 20.66 -22.35
C PRO A 425 11.11 20.74 -20.93
N PHE A 426 11.48 21.78 -20.18
CA PHE A 426 10.96 21.98 -18.83
C PHE A 426 9.45 22.24 -18.83
N ILE A 427 8.95 22.99 -19.81
CA ILE A 427 7.51 23.19 -19.96
C ILE A 427 6.80 21.89 -20.34
N GLY A 428 7.40 21.07 -21.21
CA GLY A 428 6.89 19.73 -21.51
C GLY A 428 6.79 18.85 -20.25
N ILE A 429 7.85 18.79 -19.44
CA ILE A 429 7.85 18.03 -18.17
C ILE A 429 6.75 18.53 -17.24
N LEU A 430 6.64 19.84 -17.03
CA LEU A 430 5.62 20.44 -16.17
C LEU A 430 4.20 20.15 -16.69
N PHE A 431 3.98 20.30 -17.99
CA PHE A 431 2.69 20.09 -18.62
C PHE A 431 2.19 18.65 -18.45
N PHE A 432 3.00 17.66 -18.88
CA PHE A 432 2.60 16.25 -18.77
C PHE A 432 2.46 15.79 -17.33
N SER A 433 3.37 16.20 -16.44
CA SER A 433 3.30 15.82 -15.03
C SER A 433 2.09 16.43 -14.33
N CYS A 434 1.74 17.70 -14.60
CA CYS A 434 0.52 18.32 -14.06
C CYS A 434 -0.75 17.62 -14.56
N ILE A 435 -0.79 17.24 -15.83
CA ILE A 435 -1.89 16.42 -16.38
C ILE A 435 -1.98 15.09 -15.64
N TYR A 436 -0.86 14.39 -15.43
CA TYR A 436 -0.87 13.10 -14.75
C TYR A 436 -1.23 13.20 -13.27
N VAL A 437 -0.82 14.26 -12.56
CA VAL A 437 -1.26 14.47 -11.17
C VAL A 437 -2.78 14.57 -11.05
N ILE A 438 -3.48 15.10 -12.06
CA ILE A 438 -4.93 15.29 -12.04
C ILE A 438 -5.67 14.05 -12.57
N PHE A 439 -5.24 13.49 -13.70
CA PHE A 439 -6.02 12.51 -14.47
C PHE A 439 -5.53 11.07 -14.33
N LEU A 440 -4.28 10.84 -13.90
CA LEU A 440 -3.69 9.50 -13.94
C LEU A 440 -4.49 8.50 -13.11
N ASP A 441 -4.83 8.83 -11.86
CA ASP A 441 -5.52 7.90 -10.96
C ASP A 441 -6.87 7.43 -11.56
N GLY A 442 -7.62 8.33 -12.21
CA GLY A 442 -8.85 7.97 -12.93
C GLY A 442 -8.60 7.07 -14.14
N LEU A 443 -7.58 7.37 -14.94
CA LEU A 443 -7.18 6.53 -16.07
C LEU A 443 -6.75 5.13 -15.63
N LEU A 444 -5.95 5.03 -14.56
CA LEU A 444 -5.51 3.73 -14.04
C LEU A 444 -6.69 2.86 -13.63
N LYS A 445 -7.71 3.44 -12.98
CA LYS A 445 -8.94 2.71 -12.62
C LYS A 445 -9.71 2.21 -13.83
N ILE A 446 -9.81 3.01 -14.90
CA ILE A 446 -10.48 2.61 -16.15
C ILE A 446 -9.77 1.42 -16.81
N PHE A 447 -8.43 1.43 -16.84
CA PHE A 447 -7.65 0.37 -17.49
C PHE A 447 -7.33 -0.83 -16.59
N LEU A 448 -7.62 -0.75 -15.29
CA LEU A 448 -7.38 -1.82 -14.33
C LEU A 448 -7.99 -3.18 -14.70
N PRO A 449 -9.22 -3.28 -15.25
CA PRO A 449 -9.81 -4.57 -15.60
C PRO A 449 -9.35 -5.13 -16.96
N PHE A 450 -8.52 -4.39 -17.72
CA PHE A 450 -8.12 -4.82 -19.05
C PHE A 450 -7.00 -5.86 -19.03
N PRO A 451 -6.83 -6.66 -20.11
CA PRO A 451 -5.76 -7.65 -20.20
C PRO A 451 -4.36 -7.04 -20.05
N PHE A 452 -3.44 -7.82 -19.49
CA PHE A 452 -2.06 -7.41 -19.18
C PHE A 452 -1.34 -6.70 -20.34
N LEU A 453 -1.46 -7.22 -21.57
CA LEU A 453 -0.80 -6.61 -22.73
C LEU A 453 -1.28 -5.17 -23.00
N LEU A 454 -2.59 -4.92 -22.85
CA LEU A 454 -3.12 -3.58 -23.04
C LEU A 454 -2.66 -2.64 -21.92
N LYS A 455 -2.61 -3.12 -20.67
CA LYS A 455 -2.04 -2.38 -19.55
C LYS A 455 -0.61 -1.95 -19.86
N CYS A 456 0.23 -2.86 -20.38
CA CYS A 456 1.61 -2.53 -20.77
C CYS A 456 1.66 -1.43 -21.85
N ILE A 457 0.83 -1.53 -22.89
CA ILE A 457 0.76 -0.51 -23.96
C ILE A 457 0.36 0.85 -23.39
N VAL A 458 -0.63 0.89 -22.50
CA VAL A 458 -1.09 2.13 -21.84
C VAL A 458 0.03 2.75 -21.02
N VAL A 459 0.78 1.96 -20.24
CA VAL A 459 1.93 2.45 -19.46
C VAL A 459 2.96 3.12 -20.38
N VAL A 460 3.31 2.46 -21.49
CA VAL A 460 4.28 3.00 -22.46
C VAL A 460 3.77 4.31 -23.07
N ILE A 461 2.52 4.35 -23.52
CA ILE A 461 1.92 5.55 -24.14
C ILE A 461 1.87 6.72 -23.15
N LEU A 462 1.53 6.46 -21.89
CA LEU A 462 1.48 7.50 -20.86
C LEU A 462 2.88 7.99 -20.48
N LEU A 463 3.88 7.13 -20.37
CA LEU A 463 5.22 7.56 -19.93
C LEU A 463 6.10 8.12 -21.05
N ALA A 464 5.93 7.65 -22.28
CA ALA A 464 6.75 8.04 -23.43
C ALA A 464 6.91 9.57 -23.63
N PRO A 465 5.83 10.39 -23.67
CA PRO A 465 5.98 11.82 -23.90
C PRO A 465 6.72 12.51 -22.75
N LEU A 466 6.40 12.15 -21.51
CA LEU A 466 7.07 12.72 -20.33
C LEU A 466 8.56 12.33 -20.29
N ALA A 467 8.87 11.06 -20.51
CA ALA A 467 10.24 10.53 -20.56
C ALA A 467 11.09 11.22 -21.63
N LEU A 468 10.50 11.46 -22.81
CA LEU A 468 11.15 12.17 -23.90
C LEU A 468 11.57 13.58 -23.49
N PHE A 469 10.69 14.34 -22.82
CA PHE A 469 11.06 15.66 -22.31
C PHE A 469 12.05 15.60 -21.14
N MET A 470 11.93 14.60 -20.25
CA MET A 470 12.85 14.39 -19.13
C MET A 470 14.28 14.06 -19.58
N GLY A 471 14.46 13.46 -20.77
CA GLY A 471 15.78 13.14 -21.34
C GLY A 471 16.55 14.31 -21.94
N MET A 472 15.92 15.46 -22.17
CA MET A 472 16.53 16.61 -22.86
C MET A 472 17.37 17.54 -21.95
N PRO A 473 16.97 17.85 -20.71
CA PRO A 473 17.69 18.81 -19.86
C PRO A 473 19.17 18.50 -19.66
N PHE A 474 19.51 17.25 -19.33
CA PHE A 474 20.88 16.89 -18.98
C PHE A 474 21.88 17.14 -20.14
N PRO A 475 21.64 16.65 -21.37
CA PRO A 475 22.49 16.97 -22.53
C PRO A 475 22.54 18.46 -22.87
N ILE A 476 21.43 19.19 -22.74
CA ILE A 476 21.40 20.65 -22.99
C ILE A 476 22.32 21.37 -22.00
N GLY A 477 22.23 21.01 -20.71
CA GLY A 477 23.12 21.54 -19.68
C GLY A 477 24.58 21.18 -19.96
N LEU A 478 24.83 19.94 -20.38
CA LEU A 478 26.18 19.45 -20.68
C LEU A 478 26.80 20.21 -21.87
N GLN A 479 26.04 20.51 -22.92
CA GLN A 479 26.49 21.34 -24.03
C GLN A 479 26.86 22.75 -23.58
N ILE A 480 26.07 23.38 -22.69
CA ILE A 480 26.38 24.71 -22.14
C ILE A 480 27.71 24.70 -21.37
N VAL A 481 27.95 23.66 -20.57
CA VAL A 481 29.20 23.52 -19.82
C VAL A 481 30.36 23.23 -20.77
N SER A 482 30.17 22.34 -21.74
CA SER A 482 31.21 21.98 -22.73
C SER A 482 31.64 23.17 -23.59
N ASP A 483 30.69 24.02 -24.01
CA ASP A 483 30.96 25.23 -24.79
C ASP A 483 31.81 26.25 -24.00
N LYS A 484 31.73 26.24 -22.67
CA LYS A 484 32.43 27.19 -21.80
C LYS A 484 33.73 26.64 -21.21
N VAL A 485 33.67 25.47 -20.58
CA VAL A 485 34.73 24.90 -19.73
C VAL A 485 34.62 23.36 -19.74
N SER A 486 35.21 22.72 -20.76
CA SER A 486 35.12 21.26 -20.97
C SER A 486 35.71 20.43 -19.80
N SER A 487 36.64 21.00 -19.04
CA SER A 487 37.30 20.31 -17.92
C SER A 487 36.36 20.00 -16.74
N TYR A 488 35.14 20.58 -16.70
CA TYR A 488 34.14 20.34 -15.66
C TYR A 488 33.14 19.23 -15.99
N ILE A 489 33.23 18.60 -17.17
CA ILE A 489 32.34 17.50 -17.56
C ILE A 489 32.34 16.34 -16.54
N PRO A 490 33.49 15.86 -16.03
CA PRO A 490 33.51 14.81 -15.01
C PRO A 490 32.79 15.21 -13.71
N TRP A 491 32.90 16.48 -13.32
CA TRP A 491 32.20 17.01 -12.14
C TRP A 491 30.69 17.03 -12.33
N VAL A 492 30.21 17.43 -13.51
CA VAL A 492 28.79 17.41 -13.86
C VAL A 492 28.19 16.01 -13.71
N TRP A 493 28.87 15.00 -14.27
CA TRP A 493 28.45 13.60 -14.13
C TRP A 493 28.49 13.13 -12.68
N GLY A 494 29.52 13.51 -11.92
CA GLY A 494 29.62 13.15 -10.50
C GLY A 494 28.49 13.74 -9.65
N ILE A 495 28.18 15.03 -9.84
CA ILE A 495 27.10 15.72 -9.12
C ILE A 495 25.75 15.05 -9.38
N ASN A 496 25.46 14.77 -10.66
CA ASN A 496 24.23 14.09 -11.02
C ASN A 496 24.18 12.65 -10.48
N GLY A 497 25.29 11.92 -10.56
CA GLY A 497 25.41 10.56 -10.02
C GLY A 497 25.17 10.50 -8.50
N VAL A 498 25.74 11.43 -7.73
CA VAL A 498 25.48 11.55 -6.28
C VAL A 498 24.00 11.78 -6.01
N ALA A 499 23.37 12.72 -6.72
CA ALA A 499 21.96 13.00 -6.60
C ALA A 499 21.10 11.76 -6.93
N SER A 500 21.43 11.04 -7.99
CA SER A 500 20.71 9.83 -8.42
C SER A 500 20.88 8.63 -7.48
N VAL A 501 21.92 8.59 -6.63
CA VAL A 501 22.05 7.56 -5.58
C VAL A 501 21.24 7.92 -4.33
N ILE A 502 21.20 9.20 -3.95
CA ILE A 502 20.45 9.68 -2.78
C ILE A 502 18.94 9.68 -3.05
N ALA A 503 18.53 10.07 -4.27
CA ALA A 503 17.15 10.32 -4.61
C ALA A 503 16.21 9.12 -4.49
N PRO A 504 16.56 7.87 -4.89
CA PRO A 504 15.68 6.72 -4.71
C PRO A 504 15.29 6.50 -3.25
N VAL A 505 16.28 6.53 -2.34
CA VAL A 505 16.05 6.29 -0.90
C VAL A 505 15.26 7.45 -0.29
N LEU A 506 15.64 8.69 -0.61
CA LEU A 506 14.93 9.87 -0.16
C LEU A 506 13.49 9.92 -0.72
N GLY A 507 13.31 9.57 -1.98
CA GLY A 507 12.03 9.51 -2.67
C GLY A 507 11.09 8.50 -2.03
N SER A 508 11.56 7.27 -1.75
CA SER A 508 10.78 6.27 -1.01
C SER A 508 10.37 6.76 0.37
N LEU A 509 11.28 7.38 1.13
CA LEU A 509 10.94 7.97 2.45
C LEU A 509 9.89 9.08 2.34
N LEU A 510 10.05 9.99 1.38
CA LEU A 510 9.09 11.06 1.13
C LEU A 510 7.74 10.50 0.68
N SER A 511 7.70 9.46 -0.15
CA SER A 511 6.46 8.78 -0.55
C SER A 511 5.74 8.19 0.67
N VAL A 512 6.46 7.52 1.58
CA VAL A 512 5.91 6.95 2.82
C VAL A 512 5.41 8.02 3.78
N CYS A 513 6.02 9.21 3.81
CA CYS A 513 5.59 10.29 4.71
C CYS A 513 4.51 11.20 4.11
N LEU A 514 4.62 11.56 2.82
CA LEU A 514 3.87 12.64 2.19
C LEU A 514 2.91 12.16 1.09
N GLY A 515 3.10 10.96 0.54
CA GLY A 515 2.34 10.45 -0.61
C GLY A 515 2.92 10.87 -1.96
N PHE A 516 2.50 10.18 -3.02
CA PHE A 516 3.10 10.34 -4.35
C PHE A 516 2.84 11.71 -4.97
N ARG A 517 1.64 12.29 -4.81
CA ARG A 517 1.30 13.61 -5.37
C ARG A 517 2.23 14.71 -4.86
N ILE A 518 2.57 14.69 -3.56
CA ILE A 518 3.47 15.69 -2.97
C ILE A 518 4.90 15.50 -3.49
N VAL A 519 5.39 14.27 -3.59
CA VAL A 519 6.74 13.97 -4.13
C VAL A 519 6.87 14.40 -5.59
N ILE A 520 5.84 14.14 -6.41
CA ILE A 520 5.78 14.64 -7.79
C ILE A 520 5.79 16.17 -7.78
N GLY A 521 4.99 16.82 -6.92
CA GLY A 521 4.97 18.28 -6.78
C GLY A 521 6.34 18.87 -6.42
N ILE A 522 7.08 18.24 -5.49
CA ILE A 522 8.47 18.60 -5.17
C ILE A 522 9.33 18.48 -6.44
N SER A 523 9.22 17.38 -7.17
CA SER A 523 9.99 17.16 -8.40
C SER A 523 9.73 18.22 -9.47
N LEU A 524 8.48 18.67 -9.61
CA LEU A 524 8.12 19.76 -10.52
C LEU A 524 8.73 21.09 -10.10
N LEU A 525 8.77 21.37 -8.81
CA LEU A 525 9.48 22.54 -8.29
C LEU A 525 10.98 22.45 -8.60
N LEU A 526 11.61 21.29 -8.41
CA LEU A 526 13.03 21.08 -8.72
C LEU A 526 13.32 21.28 -10.23
N TYR A 527 12.48 20.71 -11.11
CA TYR A 527 12.58 20.94 -12.56
C TYR A 527 12.33 22.40 -12.95
N GLY A 528 11.36 23.08 -12.33
CA GLY A 528 11.06 24.48 -12.56
C GLY A 528 12.24 25.39 -12.19
N VAL A 529 12.88 25.14 -11.04
CA VAL A 529 14.09 25.86 -10.61
C VAL A 529 15.25 25.57 -11.57
N ALA A 530 15.46 24.32 -11.99
CA ALA A 530 16.49 23.97 -12.97
C ALA A 530 16.27 24.67 -14.33
N GLY A 531 15.03 24.74 -14.81
CA GLY A 531 14.66 25.46 -16.02
C GLY A 531 14.92 26.97 -15.91
N TRP A 532 14.63 27.56 -14.75
CA TRP A 532 14.92 28.98 -14.47
C TRP A 532 16.43 29.28 -14.48
N ILE A 533 17.25 28.39 -13.92
CA ILE A 533 18.72 28.51 -13.95
C ILE A 533 19.22 28.54 -15.40
N ILE A 534 18.74 27.62 -16.26
CA ILE A 534 19.13 27.59 -17.67
C ILE A 534 18.69 28.85 -18.40
N HIS A 535 17.45 29.30 -18.21
CA HIS A 535 16.91 30.48 -18.90
C HIS A 535 17.71 31.75 -18.60
N ARG A 536 18.10 31.94 -17.33
CA ARG A 536 18.96 33.06 -16.93
C ARG A 536 20.39 32.96 -17.47
N THR A 537 20.88 31.75 -17.73
CA THR A 537 22.24 31.52 -18.24
C THR A 537 22.33 31.72 -19.76
N VAL A 538 21.20 31.67 -20.49
CA VAL A 538 21.11 31.92 -21.94
C VAL A 538 20.85 33.40 -22.29
N LYS A 539 20.31 34.18 -21.35
CA LYS A 539 20.06 35.63 -21.53
C LYS A 539 21.28 36.52 -21.28
N VAL A 540 22.40 35.93 -20.87
CA VAL A 540 23.73 36.58 -20.74
C VAL A 540 24.61 35.96 -21.80
#